data_AF-A0A5E5QE68-F1
#
_entry.id   AF-A0A5E5QE68-F1
#
_cell.length_a   1.000
_cell.length_b   1.000
_cell.length_c   1.000
_cell.angle_alpha   90.00
_cell.angle_beta   90.00
_cell.angle_gamma   90.00
#
_symmetry.space_group_name_H-M   'P 1'
#
loop_
_entity.id
_entity.type
_entity.pdbx_description
1 polymer ?
#
loop_
_entity_poly.entity_id
_entity_poly.type
_entity_poly.pdbx_seq_one_letter_code
_entity_poly.pdbx_strand_id
1 'polypeptide(L)' 'MSDAIDKFHLSARAYHRILKVARTIADLENSETVNSPHLIEAIGYRRSE' A
#
# COMPACT_ATOMS: atom_id res chain seq x y z
N MET A 1 4.11 6.89 17.28
CA MET A 1 3.40 6.24 16.14
C MET A 1 3.65 7.02 14.84
N SER A 2 4.88 7.52 14.59
CA SER A 2 5.11 8.53 13.54
C SER A 2 6.36 8.28 12.68
N ASP A 3 7.21 7.31 13.02
CA ASP A 3 8.56 7.22 12.44
C ASP A 3 8.62 6.55 11.07
N ALA A 4 7.61 5.73 10.72
CA ALA A 4 7.57 5.02 9.45
C ALA A 4 7.13 5.91 8.27
N ILE A 5 6.38 6.98 8.54
CA ILE A 5 5.84 7.89 7.52
C ILE A 5 6.91 8.92 7.09
N ASP A 6 7.79 9.32 8.01
CA ASP A 6 8.84 10.32 7.75
C ASP A 6 10.00 9.76 6.88
N LYS A 7 10.38 8.49 7.09
CA LYS A 7 11.54 7.88 6.42
C LYS A 7 11.39 7.59 4.94
N PHE A 8 10.17 7.54 4.41
CA PHE A 8 9.97 7.14 3.01
C PHE A 8 9.79 8.30 2.02
N HIS A 9 9.77 9.57 2.47
CA HIS A 9 9.46 10.73 1.60
C HIS A 9 8.22 10.50 0.70
N LEU A 10 7.33 9.59 1.10
CA LEU A 10 6.12 9.31 0.36
C LEU A 10 5.18 10.46 0.66
N SER A 11 4.99 11.35 -0.31
CA SER A 11 3.94 12.34 -0.23
C SER A 11 2.63 11.65 0.15
N ALA A 12 1.77 12.28 0.96
CA ALA A 12 0.49 11.69 1.38
C ALA A 12 -0.31 11.06 0.23
N ARG A 13 -0.16 11.62 -0.98
CA ARG A 13 -0.69 11.11 -2.25
C ARG A 13 -0.16 9.72 -2.66
N ALA A 14 1.14 9.49 -2.53
CA ALA A 14 1.76 8.21 -2.84
C ALA A 14 1.32 7.13 -1.85
N TYR A 15 1.26 7.48 -0.56
CA TYR A 15 0.69 6.60 0.47
C TYR A 15 -0.77 6.23 0.17
N HIS A 16 -1.60 7.22 -0.20
CA HIS A 16 -3.00 6.98 -0.55
C HIS A 16 -3.16 6.11 -1.81
N ARG A 17 -2.28 6.24 -2.80
CA ARG A 17 -2.24 5.34 -3.97
C ARG A 17 -1.91 3.91 -3.57
N ILE A 18 -0.91 3.72 -2.71
CA ILE A 18 -0.53 2.38 -2.21
C ILE A 18 -1.70 1.75 -1.47
N LEU A 19 -2.40 2.49 -0.60
CA LEU A 19 -3.59 1.99 0.09
C LEU A 19 -4.71 1.59 -0.89
N LYS A 20 -4.93 2.36 -1.96
CA LYS A 20 -5.93 2.04 -2.97
C LYS A 20 -5.61 0.73 -3.70
N VAL A 21 -4.35 0.56 -4.11
CA VAL A 21 -3.89 -0.67 -4.79
C VAL A 21 -3.94 -1.86 -3.84
N ALA A 22 -3.47 -1.70 -2.60
CA ALA A 22 -3.54 -2.74 -1.57
C ALA A 22 -4.98 -3.14 -1.26
N ARG A 23 -5.93 -2.19 -1.29
CA ARG A 23 -7.35 -2.49 -1.15
C ARG A 23 -7.88 -3.28 -2.34
N THR A 24 -7.52 -2.91 -3.57
CA THR A 24 -7.90 -3.68 -4.76
C THR A 24 -7.38 -5.11 -4.70
N ILE A 25 -6.13 -5.30 -4.27
CA ILE A 25 -5.54 -6.64 -4.09
C ILE A 25 -6.32 -7.43 -3.03
N ALA A 26 -6.61 -6.81 -1.88
CA ALA A 26 -7.40 -7.45 -0.83
C ALA A 26 -8.80 -7.86 -1.34
N ASP A 27 -9.46 -7.00 -2.10
CA ASP A 27 -10.76 -7.30 -2.73
C ASP A 27 -10.66 -8.44 -3.74
N LEU A 28 -9.59 -8.53 -4.54
CA LEU A 28 -9.34 -9.64 -5.46
C LEU A 28 -9.14 -10.97 -4.72
N GLU A 29 -8.50 -10.95 -3.55
CA GLU A 29 -8.30 -12.12 -2.69
C GLU A 29 -9.51 -12.43 -1.79
N ASN A 30 -10.64 -11.71 -1.96
CA ASN A 30 -11.81 -11.79 -1.07
C ASN A 30 -11.47 -11.57 0.42
N SER A 31 -10.44 -10.78 0.71
CA SER A 31 -10.06 -10.39 2.06
C SER A 31 -10.79 -9.12 2.48
N GLU A 32 -11.61 -9.21 3.54
CA GLU A 32 -12.31 -8.05 4.12
C GLU A 32 -11.35 -6.95 4.60
N THR A 33 -10.16 -7.35 5.04
CA THR A 33 -9.14 -6.48 5.62
C THR A 33 -7.88 -6.39 4.76
N VAL A 34 -7.28 -5.21 4.71
CA VAL A 34 -5.98 -5.01 4.06
C VAL A 34 -4.89 -5.46 5.02
N ASN A 35 -4.22 -6.55 4.69
CA ASN A 35 -3.13 -7.10 5.48
C ASN A 35 -1.76 -6.72 4.90
N SER A 36 -0.69 -6.90 5.68
CA SER A 36 0.70 -6.70 5.23
C SER A 36 1.03 -7.30 3.85
N PRO A 37 0.62 -8.52 3.47
CA PRO A 37 0.88 -9.06 2.12
C PRO A 37 0.35 -8.15 1.01
N HIS A 38 -0.90 -7.68 1.10
CA HIS A 38 -1.48 -6.79 0.08
C HIS A 38 -0.74 -5.46 -0.03
N LEU A 39 -0.22 -4.96 1.10
CA LEU A 39 0.56 -3.72 1.12
C LEU A 39 1.94 -3.90 0.47
N ILE A 40 2.61 -5.02 0.73
CA ILE A 40 3.90 -5.36 0.12
C ILE A 40 3.74 -5.49 -1.41
N GLU A 41 2.68 -6.16 -1.84
CA GLU A 41 2.38 -6.36 -3.25
C GLU A 41 2.03 -5.03 -3.94
N ALA A 42 1.22 -4.18 -3.30
CA ALA A 42 0.92 -2.83 -3.79
C ALA A 42 2.16 -1.93 -3.92
N ILE A 43 3.11 -2.03 -2.98
CA ILE A 43 4.40 -1.32 -3.06
C ILE A 43 5.24 -1.89 -4.22
N GLY A 44 5.20 -3.20 -4.42
CA GLY A 44 5.85 -3.89 -5.55
C GLY A 44 5.35 -3.39 -6.90
N TYR A 45 4.05 -3.23 -7.07
CA TYR A 45 3.44 -2.69 -8.29
C TYR A 45 3.96 -1.29 -8.66
N ARG A 46 4.31 -0.45 -7.67
CA ARG A 46 4.88 0.89 -7.93
C ARG A 46 6.33 0.86 -8.45
N ARG A 47 7.11 -0.19 -8.16
CA ARG A 47 8.52 -0.29 -8.62
C ARG A 47 8.65 -0.67 -10.09
N SER A 48 7.54 -1.04 -10.73
CA SER A 48 7.49 -1.44 -12.14
C SER A 48 7.04 -0.31 -13.08
N GLU A 49 6.89 0.93 -12.57
CA GLU A 49 6.71 2.15 -13.39
C GLU A 49 8.04 2.84 -13.71
#